data_AF-A0A432TKF0-F1
#
_entry.id   AF-A0A432TKF0-F1
#
_cell.length_a   1.000
_cell.length_b   1.000
_cell.length_c   1.000
_cell.angle_alpha   90.00
_cell.angle_beta   90.00
_cell.angle_gamma   90.00
#
_symmetry.space_group_name_H-M   'P 1'
#
loop_
_entity.id
_entity.type
_entity.pdbx_description
1 polymer ?
#
loop_
_entity_poly.entity_id
_entity_poly.type
_entity_poly.pdbx_seq_one_letter_code
_entity_poly.pdbx_strand_id
1 'polypeptide(L)'
;MGVMMPEFEAKVFSMKVGEVGAPVKTEFGYHVIKLNAIQVGDIKPFESVRDDLTKLYKQTQAQKLLYDLTEQLTNLAYEVSLEEVADQMSLKLNTSEFFTQNNTQHEQKFTDAAFSDVVFNKGENSEPIELSGDRVLVLRVKDKLAQRQKSFNEVKGEINTHLTTLLAKTFVDNIAQKISESLTKGDTEAAQVLMDKNQLKWNKVGWIKRDSSKADVIIVNKVFALTKPGDSTTYSAQSLNKRDSIVIALSKVKTSNKAPSNALARSLLNFESDETFKGILTTLRNNADLEIFIERL
;
A
#
# COMPACT_ATOMS: atom_id res chain seq x y z
N MET A 1 11.28 -26.12 -35.43
CA MET A 1 10.50 -26.36 -36.67
C MET A 1 9.66 -27.61 -36.41
N GLY A 2 8.36 -27.58 -36.74
CA GLY A 2 7.48 -28.73 -36.51
C GLY A 2 7.96 -29.94 -37.31
N VAL A 3 7.87 -31.13 -36.72
CA VAL A 3 8.31 -32.38 -37.35
C VAL A 3 7.35 -32.70 -38.49
N MET A 4 7.75 -32.46 -39.74
CA MET A 4 7.04 -32.96 -40.92
C MET A 4 7.77 -34.17 -41.49
N MET A 5 7.03 -35.04 -42.17
CA MET A 5 7.61 -36.26 -42.74
C MET A 5 8.58 -35.93 -43.88
N PRO A 6 9.70 -36.66 -44.02
CA PRO A 6 10.72 -36.38 -45.04
C PRO A 6 10.15 -36.32 -46.47
N GLU A 7 9.18 -37.16 -46.81
CA GLU A 7 8.55 -37.22 -48.13
C GLU A 7 7.69 -35.99 -48.41
N PHE A 8 7.01 -35.47 -47.38
CA PHE A 8 6.23 -34.24 -47.47
C PHE A 8 7.15 -33.02 -47.63
N GLU A 9 8.19 -32.95 -46.81
CA GLU A 9 9.16 -31.87 -46.80
C GLU A 9 9.91 -31.79 -48.14
N ALA A 10 10.43 -32.91 -48.63
CA ALA A 10 11.10 -33.00 -49.92
C ALA A 10 10.19 -32.57 -51.08
N LYS A 11 8.90 -32.93 -51.05
CA LYS A 11 7.96 -32.50 -52.08
C LYS A 11 7.72 -31.00 -52.01
N VAL A 12 7.42 -30.44 -50.85
CA VAL A 12 7.16 -28.99 -50.67
C VAL A 12 8.34 -28.14 -51.13
N PHE A 13 9.58 -28.52 -50.82
CA PHE A 13 10.78 -27.78 -51.25
C PHE A 13 11.05 -27.84 -52.75
N SER A 14 10.54 -28.87 -53.44
CA SER A 14 10.65 -29.00 -54.90
C SER A 14 9.56 -28.25 -55.68
N MET A 15 8.49 -27.81 -55.01
CA MET A 15 7.33 -27.20 -55.63
C MET A 15 7.47 -25.69 -55.80
N LYS A 16 6.80 -25.13 -56.81
CA LYS A 16 6.68 -23.69 -57.01
C LYS A 16 5.46 -23.14 -56.28
N VAL A 17 5.51 -21.86 -55.89
CA VAL A 17 4.36 -21.19 -55.27
C VAL A 17 3.16 -21.21 -56.22
N GLY A 18 2.00 -21.61 -55.72
CA GLY A 18 0.75 -21.83 -56.46
C GLY A 18 0.60 -23.24 -57.03
N GLU A 19 1.66 -24.05 -57.06
CA GLU A 19 1.64 -25.41 -57.61
C GLU A 19 0.85 -26.38 -56.72
N VAL A 20 0.06 -27.24 -57.35
CA VAL A 20 -0.54 -28.43 -56.73
C VAL A 20 0.28 -29.64 -57.16
N GLY A 21 0.97 -30.26 -56.20
CA GLY A 21 1.85 -31.39 -56.45
C GLY A 21 1.06 -32.69 -56.68
N ALA A 22 1.66 -33.62 -57.42
CA ALA A 22 1.13 -34.98 -57.53
C ALA A 22 1.00 -35.64 -56.14
N PRO A 23 0.05 -36.58 -55.95
CA PRO A 23 -0.16 -37.25 -54.67
C PRO A 23 1.13 -37.87 -54.12
N VAL A 24 1.54 -37.46 -52.92
CA VAL A 24 2.67 -38.02 -52.19
C VAL A 24 2.17 -39.09 -51.24
N LYS A 25 2.74 -40.28 -51.33
CA LYS A 25 2.48 -41.35 -50.35
C LYS A 25 3.34 -41.10 -49.12
N THR A 26 2.70 -40.93 -47.97
CA THR A 26 3.33 -40.91 -46.65
C THR A 26 2.83 -42.14 -45.86
N GLU A 27 3.31 -42.31 -44.64
CA GLU A 27 2.81 -43.35 -43.72
C GLU A 27 1.32 -43.17 -43.38
N PHE A 28 0.74 -41.98 -43.59
CA PHE A 28 -0.67 -41.67 -43.34
C PHE A 28 -1.56 -41.74 -44.59
N GLY A 29 -1.02 -42.23 -45.71
CA GLY A 29 -1.74 -42.38 -46.97
C GLY A 29 -1.29 -41.40 -48.05
N TYR A 30 -2.17 -41.07 -48.99
CA TYR A 30 -1.83 -40.19 -50.10
C TYR A 30 -2.26 -38.75 -49.81
N HIS A 31 -1.32 -37.82 -49.91
CA HIS A 31 -1.56 -36.39 -49.70
C HIS A 31 -1.34 -35.61 -50.99
N VAL A 32 -2.30 -34.74 -51.33
CA VAL A 32 -2.13 -33.74 -52.39
C VAL A 32 -1.76 -32.43 -51.72
N ILE A 33 -0.59 -31.91 -52.09
CA ILE A 33 -0.01 -30.72 -51.46
C ILE A 33 -0.19 -29.55 -52.41
N LYS A 34 -0.60 -28.39 -51.89
CA LYS A 34 -0.59 -27.12 -52.63
C LYS A 34 0.29 -26.12 -51.90
N LEU A 35 1.34 -25.63 -52.57
CA LEU A 35 2.20 -24.61 -51.98
C LEU A 35 1.54 -23.25 -52.16
N ASN A 36 0.83 -22.75 -51.16
CA ASN A 36 0.08 -21.49 -51.29
C ASN A 36 1.00 -20.26 -51.35
N ALA A 37 2.00 -20.19 -50.48
CA ALA A 37 2.98 -19.11 -50.42
C ALA A 37 4.25 -19.60 -49.71
N ILE A 38 5.40 -19.02 -50.06
CA ILE A 38 6.63 -19.13 -49.27
C ILE A 38 6.74 -17.83 -48.48
N GLN A 39 6.67 -17.92 -47.15
CA GLN A 39 7.00 -16.80 -46.27
C GLN A 39 8.46 -16.96 -45.88
N VAL A 40 9.33 -16.11 -46.43
CA VAL A 40 10.69 -15.98 -45.91
C VAL A 40 10.55 -15.38 -44.51
N GLY A 41 11.02 -16.07 -43.48
CA GLY A 41 11.01 -15.51 -42.13
C GLY A 41 11.77 -14.19 -42.15
N ASP A 42 11.17 -13.11 -41.65
CA ASP A 42 11.84 -11.82 -41.53
C ASP A 42 13.04 -11.98 -40.57
N ILE A 43 14.22 -12.19 -41.13
CA ILE A 43 15.47 -12.12 -40.38
C ILE A 43 15.67 -10.64 -40.06
N LYS A 44 15.42 -10.28 -38.80
CA LYS A 44 15.74 -8.94 -38.31
C LYS A 44 17.25 -8.70 -38.49
N PRO A 45 17.66 -7.65 -39.22
CA PRO A 45 19.09 -7.32 -39.35
C PRO A 45 19.74 -7.14 -37.98
N PHE A 46 21.02 -7.48 -37.84
CA PHE A 46 21.75 -7.32 -36.58
C PHE A 46 21.58 -5.90 -35.99
N GLU A 47 21.68 -4.87 -36.84
CA GLU A 47 21.49 -3.49 -36.40
C GLU A 47 20.11 -3.21 -35.78
N SER A 48 19.04 -3.90 -36.19
CA SER A 48 17.70 -3.70 -35.62
C SER A 48 17.46 -4.44 -34.30
N VAL A 49 18.36 -5.37 -33.93
CA VAL A 49 18.31 -6.11 -32.65
C VAL A 49 19.54 -5.88 -31.77
N ARG A 50 20.50 -5.08 -32.23
CA ARG A 50 21.79 -4.84 -31.57
C ARG A 50 21.63 -4.34 -30.15
N ASP A 51 20.72 -3.40 -29.93
CA ASP A 51 20.48 -2.81 -28.61
C ASP A 51 19.86 -3.83 -27.64
N ASP A 52 18.91 -4.63 -28.11
CA ASP A 52 18.29 -5.70 -27.33
C ASP A 52 19.33 -6.79 -26.97
N LEU A 53 20.17 -7.19 -27.93
CA LEU A 53 21.26 -8.15 -27.70
C LEU A 53 22.32 -7.59 -26.75
N THR A 54 22.65 -6.31 -26.86
CA THR A 54 23.60 -5.65 -25.96
C THR A 54 23.03 -5.59 -24.54
N LYS A 55 21.75 -5.26 -24.39
CA LYS A 55 21.05 -5.26 -23.10
C LYS A 55 21.04 -6.65 -22.48
N LEU A 56 20.64 -7.67 -23.26
CA LEU A 56 20.63 -9.06 -22.82
C LEU A 56 22.02 -9.53 -22.39
N TYR A 57 23.04 -9.27 -23.22
CA TYR A 57 24.42 -9.65 -22.92
C TYR A 57 24.91 -8.99 -21.62
N LYS A 58 24.66 -7.68 -21.44
CA LYS A 58 25.01 -6.97 -20.20
C LYS A 58 24.31 -7.58 -18.99
N GLN A 59 23.02 -7.93 -19.10
CA GLN A 59 22.27 -8.59 -18.03
C GLN A 59 22.87 -9.96 -17.71
N THR A 60 23.20 -10.78 -18.71
CA THR A 60 23.85 -12.09 -18.50
C THR A 60 25.22 -11.94 -17.82
N GLN A 61 26.04 -10.98 -18.26
CA GLN A 61 27.35 -10.75 -17.64
C GLN A 61 27.22 -10.23 -16.20
N ALA A 62 26.27 -9.33 -15.94
CA ALA A 62 26.02 -8.83 -14.58
C ALA A 62 25.54 -9.95 -13.65
N GLN A 63 24.66 -10.83 -14.12
CA GLN A 63 24.17 -11.97 -13.35
C GLN A 63 25.30 -12.97 -13.04
N LYS A 64 26.15 -13.27 -14.03
CA LYS A 64 27.31 -14.13 -13.82
C LYS A 64 28.27 -13.53 -12.80
N LEU A 65 28.60 -12.24 -12.94
CA LEU A 65 29.48 -11.55 -12.00
C LEU A 65 28.90 -11.54 -10.58
N LEU A 66 27.60 -11.30 -10.42
CA LEU A 66 26.94 -11.33 -9.12
C LEU A 66 27.01 -12.73 -8.48
N TYR A 67 26.84 -13.79 -9.28
CA TYR A 67 27.00 -15.16 -8.81
C TYR A 67 28.42 -15.42 -8.31
N ASP A 68 29.44 -15.08 -9.12
CA ASP A 68 30.86 -15.26 -8.77
C ASP A 68 31.21 -14.48 -7.48
N LEU A 69 30.72 -13.24 -7.34
CA LEU A 69 30.91 -12.42 -6.13
C LEU A 69 30.17 -12.98 -4.92
N THR A 70 28.99 -13.57 -5.11
CA THR A 70 28.22 -14.19 -4.03
C THR A 70 28.91 -15.45 -3.51
N GLU A 71 29.46 -16.26 -4.41
CA GLU A 71 30.27 -17.42 -4.03
C GLU A 71 31.51 -17.00 -3.23
N GLN A 72 32.23 -15.98 -3.70
CA GLN A 72 33.37 -15.40 -2.98
C GLN A 72 32.96 -14.88 -1.60
N LEU A 73 31.86 -14.12 -1.52
CA LEU A 73 31.31 -13.61 -0.25
C LEU A 73 30.99 -14.76 0.72
N THR A 74 30.39 -15.83 0.21
CA THR A 74 30.01 -17.02 1.00
C THR A 74 31.24 -17.69 1.61
N ASN A 75 32.27 -17.94 0.80
CA ASN A 75 33.48 -18.60 1.25
C ASN A 75 34.21 -17.73 2.29
N LEU A 76 34.40 -16.44 2.02
CA LEU A 76 35.05 -15.53 2.95
C LEU A 76 34.27 -15.39 4.25
N ALA A 77 32.94 -15.28 4.20
CA ALA A 77 32.10 -15.19 5.38
C ALA A 77 32.23 -16.41 6.31
N TYR A 78 32.54 -17.59 5.76
CA TYR A 78 32.80 -18.79 6.54
C TYR A 78 34.23 -18.84 7.11
N GLU A 79 35.20 -18.33 6.36
CA GLU A 79 36.64 -18.49 6.68
C GLU A 79 37.19 -17.40 7.61
N VAL A 80 36.68 -16.17 7.52
CA VAL A 80 37.31 -14.98 8.14
C VAL A 80 36.30 -14.06 8.84
N SER A 81 36.81 -13.07 9.57
CA SER A 81 35.97 -12.04 10.21
C SER A 81 35.25 -11.15 9.20
N LEU A 82 34.11 -10.55 9.57
CA LEU A 82 33.34 -9.68 8.67
C LEU A 82 34.15 -8.47 8.19
N GLU A 83 35.06 -7.97 9.03
CA GLU A 83 36.02 -6.92 8.69
C GLU A 83 37.00 -7.38 7.60
N GLU A 84 37.55 -8.59 7.71
CA GLU A 84 38.43 -9.17 6.69
C GLU A 84 37.69 -9.47 5.38
N VAL A 85 36.42 -9.91 5.45
CA VAL A 85 35.55 -10.04 4.26
C VAL A 85 35.45 -8.68 3.55
N ALA A 86 35.16 -7.61 4.31
CA ALA A 86 35.01 -6.28 3.76
C ALA A 86 36.30 -5.78 3.10
N ASP A 87 37.45 -5.98 3.76
CA ASP A 87 38.75 -5.57 3.21
C ASP A 87 39.12 -6.35 1.95
N GLN A 88 38.99 -7.69 1.95
CA GLN A 88 39.34 -8.54 0.81
C GLN A 88 38.44 -8.31 -0.41
N MET A 89 37.17 -8.01 -0.18
CA MET A 89 36.21 -7.70 -1.26
C MET A 89 36.16 -6.20 -1.59
N SER A 90 36.98 -5.36 -0.93
CA SER A 90 36.95 -3.89 -1.08
C SER A 90 35.56 -3.28 -0.85
N LEU A 91 34.82 -3.83 0.11
CA LEU A 91 33.49 -3.40 0.52
C LEU A 91 33.56 -2.45 1.71
N LYS A 92 32.57 -1.57 1.83
CA LYS A 92 32.39 -0.73 3.00
C LYS A 92 31.55 -1.45 4.05
N LEU A 93 32.12 -1.66 5.24
CA LEU A 93 31.35 -2.15 6.39
C LEU A 93 30.33 -1.10 6.85
N ASN A 94 29.09 -1.53 7.06
CA ASN A 94 28.04 -0.69 7.62
C ASN A 94 27.55 -1.29 8.94
N THR A 95 27.13 -0.43 9.87
CA THR A 95 26.54 -0.81 11.15
C THR A 95 25.12 -0.26 11.21
N SER A 96 24.14 -1.10 11.55
CA SER A 96 22.78 -0.64 11.80
C SER A 96 22.67 0.03 13.17
N GLU A 97 21.65 0.87 13.34
CA GLU A 97 21.17 1.22 14.69
C GLU A 97 20.62 -0.01 15.41
N PHE A 98 20.37 0.08 16.71
CA PHE A 98 19.69 -0.99 17.45
C PHE A 98 18.25 -1.16 16.96
N PHE A 99 17.84 -2.41 16.76
CA PHE A 99 16.49 -2.78 16.36
C PHE A 99 15.98 -4.01 17.13
N THR A 100 14.67 -4.21 17.10
CA THR A 100 14.00 -5.36 17.72
C THR A 100 13.61 -6.39 16.67
N GLN A 101 13.26 -7.60 17.09
CA GLN A 101 12.82 -8.67 16.18
C GLN A 101 11.56 -8.31 15.38
N ASN A 102 10.73 -7.39 15.89
CA ASN A 102 9.51 -6.92 15.24
C ASN A 102 9.73 -5.61 14.46
N ASN A 103 10.97 -5.29 14.09
CA ASN A 103 11.30 -4.08 13.34
C ASN A 103 10.71 -4.13 11.92
N THR A 104 10.07 -3.05 11.49
CA THR A 104 9.51 -2.87 10.14
C THR A 104 10.37 -2.00 9.22
N GLN A 105 11.47 -1.45 9.73
CA GLN A 105 12.39 -0.59 8.96
C GLN A 105 13.40 -1.37 8.11
N HIS A 106 13.61 -2.64 8.41
CA HIS A 106 14.51 -3.52 7.67
C HIS A 106 13.72 -4.64 6.98
N GLU A 107 14.30 -5.21 5.91
CA GLU A 107 13.71 -6.36 5.22
C GLU A 107 13.65 -7.57 6.16
N GLN A 108 12.56 -8.34 6.09
CA GLN A 108 12.31 -9.42 7.05
C GLN A 108 13.46 -10.44 7.11
N LYS A 109 14.03 -10.82 5.95
CA LYS A 109 15.17 -11.73 5.88
C LYS A 109 16.41 -11.23 6.64
N PHE A 110 16.67 -9.92 6.62
CA PHE A 110 17.75 -9.32 7.39
C PHE A 110 17.48 -9.43 8.89
N THR A 111 16.25 -9.09 9.31
CA THR A 111 15.84 -9.19 10.71
C THR A 111 15.90 -10.64 11.20
N ASP A 112 15.37 -11.59 10.44
CA ASP A 112 15.36 -13.01 10.80
C ASP A 112 16.79 -13.55 10.99
N ALA A 113 17.70 -13.24 10.08
CA ALA A 113 19.08 -13.65 10.20
C ALA A 113 19.79 -12.99 11.38
N ALA A 114 19.56 -11.70 11.63
CA ALA A 114 20.14 -10.98 12.76
C ALA A 114 19.72 -11.55 14.12
N PHE A 115 18.53 -12.14 14.21
CA PHE A 115 17.98 -12.82 15.38
C PHE A 115 18.14 -14.35 15.35
N SER A 116 18.84 -14.91 14.35
CA SER A 116 19.15 -16.34 14.29
C SER A 116 20.10 -16.76 15.41
N ASP A 117 20.13 -18.05 15.76
CA ASP A 117 21.05 -18.56 16.79
C ASP A 117 22.53 -18.31 16.43
N VAL A 118 22.88 -18.51 15.15
CA VAL A 118 24.24 -18.31 14.62
C VAL A 118 24.72 -16.88 14.81
N VAL A 119 23.89 -15.90 14.45
CA VAL A 119 24.28 -14.49 14.56
C VAL A 119 24.05 -13.98 15.97
N PHE A 120 22.83 -14.12 16.49
CA PHE A 120 22.42 -13.47 17.73
C PHE A 120 23.02 -14.13 18.96
N ASN A 121 23.14 -15.46 19.02
CA ASN A 121 23.68 -16.13 20.21
C ASN A 121 25.17 -16.40 20.06
N LYS A 122 25.59 -17.02 18.95
CA LYS A 122 27.00 -17.41 18.73
C LYS A 122 27.89 -16.27 18.26
N GLY A 123 27.33 -15.21 17.70
CA GLY A 123 28.09 -14.06 17.21
C GLY A 123 28.96 -14.37 16.00
N GLU A 124 28.54 -15.36 15.21
CA GLU A 124 29.16 -15.74 13.95
C GLU A 124 28.61 -14.88 12.79
N ASN A 125 29.28 -14.94 11.64
CA ASN A 125 28.77 -14.36 10.41
C ASN A 125 27.51 -15.14 9.97
N SER A 126 26.54 -14.45 9.38
CA SER A 126 25.39 -15.09 8.77
C SER A 126 25.78 -15.85 7.50
N GLU A 127 24.92 -16.78 7.08
CA GLU A 127 24.90 -17.19 5.66
C GLU A 127 24.56 -15.97 4.77
N PRO A 128 24.88 -16.01 3.46
CA PRO A 128 24.49 -14.95 2.53
C PRO A 128 22.97 -14.77 2.49
N ILE A 129 22.54 -13.52 2.63
CA ILE A 129 21.13 -13.13 2.66
C ILE A 129 20.80 -12.37 1.38
N GLU A 130 19.94 -12.97 0.56
CA GLU A 130 19.40 -12.31 -0.64
C GLU A 130 18.27 -11.34 -0.27
N LEU A 131 18.55 -10.05 -0.43
CA LEU A 131 17.60 -8.96 -0.29
C LEU A 131 16.92 -8.63 -1.62
N SER A 132 15.97 -7.70 -1.56
CA SER A 132 15.27 -7.19 -2.74
C SER A 132 16.25 -6.51 -3.70
N GLY A 133 16.14 -6.86 -4.99
CA GLY A 133 16.91 -6.30 -6.10
C GLY A 133 18.40 -6.61 -5.99
N ASP A 134 18.89 -7.65 -6.67
CA ASP A 134 20.30 -8.04 -6.91
C ASP A 134 21.30 -7.77 -5.77
N ARG A 135 20.83 -7.79 -4.52
CA ARG A 135 21.59 -7.44 -3.32
C ARG A 135 21.74 -8.67 -2.45
N VAL A 136 22.98 -8.97 -2.11
CA VAL A 136 23.33 -10.02 -1.16
C VAL A 136 24.16 -9.39 -0.05
N LEU A 137 23.93 -9.80 1.19
CA LEU A 137 24.75 -9.37 2.32
C LEU A 137 25.07 -10.52 3.25
N VAL A 138 26.12 -10.35 4.04
CA VAL A 138 26.42 -11.13 5.23
C VAL A 138 26.45 -10.15 6.40
N LEU A 139 25.91 -10.57 7.54
CA LEU A 139 25.88 -9.77 8.75
C LEU A 139 26.49 -10.50 9.94
N ARG A 140 26.94 -9.75 10.93
CA ARG A 140 27.43 -10.26 12.21
C ARG A 140 26.91 -9.36 13.31
N VAL A 141 26.64 -9.92 14.49
CA VAL A 141 26.26 -9.10 15.65
C VAL A 141 27.45 -8.26 16.11
N LYS A 142 27.25 -6.95 16.18
CA LYS A 142 28.24 -6.02 16.73
C LYS A 142 28.02 -5.78 18.22
N ASP A 143 26.77 -5.52 18.60
CA ASP A 143 26.38 -5.23 19.97
C ASP A 143 24.92 -5.68 20.21
N LYS A 144 24.56 -5.92 21.48
CA LYS A 144 23.23 -6.38 21.90
C LYS A 144 22.77 -5.56 23.10
N LEU A 145 21.52 -5.09 23.04
CA LEU A 145 20.88 -4.48 24.19
C LEU A 145 19.90 -5.46 24.82
N ALA A 146 20.11 -5.79 26.09
CA ALA A 146 19.11 -6.49 26.88
C ALA A 146 17.82 -5.66 26.95
N GLN A 147 16.68 -6.34 27.03
CA GLN A 147 15.40 -5.67 27.20
C GLN A 147 15.46 -4.77 28.45
N ARG A 148 15.29 -3.47 28.22
CA ARG A 148 15.29 -2.47 29.27
C ARG A 148 14.30 -1.37 28.93
N GLN A 149 13.88 -0.64 29.95
CA GLN A 149 13.18 0.62 29.74
C GLN A 149 14.15 1.60 29.07
N LYS A 150 13.69 2.24 27.98
CA LYS A 150 14.44 3.34 27.36
C LYS A 150 14.56 4.48 28.36
N SER A 151 15.74 5.08 28.43
CA SER A 151 15.99 6.27 29.23
C SER A 151 15.24 7.47 28.66
N PHE A 152 15.00 8.49 29.49
CA PHE A 152 14.38 9.73 29.03
C PHE A 152 15.10 10.35 27.83
N ASN A 153 16.44 10.33 27.80
CA ASN A 153 17.22 10.89 26.69
C ASN A 153 16.94 10.18 25.36
N GLU A 154 16.75 8.86 25.39
CA GLU A 154 16.45 8.05 24.19
C GLU A 154 15.04 8.31 23.64
N VAL A 155 14.07 8.61 24.51
CA VAL A 155 12.68 8.88 24.10
C VAL A 155 12.33 10.37 24.01
N LYS A 156 13.26 11.26 24.39
CA LYS A 156 13.02 12.71 24.46
C LYS A 156 12.50 13.28 23.14
N GLY A 157 13.06 12.86 22.02
CA GLY A 157 12.63 13.30 20.68
C GLY A 157 11.20 12.88 20.35
N GLU A 158 10.84 11.64 20.68
CA GLU A 158 9.50 11.10 20.48
C GLU A 158 8.49 11.81 21.39
N ILE A 159 8.82 12.01 22.67
CA ILE A 159 8.00 12.75 23.63
C ILE A 159 7.77 14.18 23.16
N ASN A 160 8.83 14.89 22.76
CA ASN A 160 8.71 16.26 22.26
C ASN A 160 7.80 16.33 21.03
N THR A 161 7.95 15.40 20.09
CA THR A 161 7.11 15.33 18.89
C THR A 161 5.64 15.09 19.26
N HIS A 162 5.40 14.14 20.17
CA HIS A 162 4.06 13.81 20.66
C HIS A 162 3.40 15.00 21.35
N LEU A 163 4.09 15.60 22.32
CA LEU A 163 3.58 16.75 23.09
C LEU A 163 3.39 17.98 22.21
N THR A 164 4.31 18.27 21.29
CA THR A 164 4.16 19.40 20.36
C THR A 164 2.93 19.21 19.47
N THR A 165 2.71 18.00 18.95
CA THR A 165 1.53 17.69 18.15
C THR A 165 0.25 17.83 18.95
N LEU A 166 0.24 17.31 20.19
CA LEU A 166 -0.91 17.41 21.10
C LEU A 166 -1.23 18.87 21.43
N LEU A 167 -0.23 19.64 21.84
CA LEU A 167 -0.40 21.05 22.21
C LEU A 167 -0.83 21.90 21.01
N ALA A 168 -0.28 21.67 19.83
CA ALA A 168 -0.71 22.34 18.61
C ALA A 168 -2.19 22.06 18.31
N LYS A 169 -2.64 20.81 18.48
CA LYS A 169 -4.05 20.46 18.29
C LYS A 169 -4.95 21.15 19.31
N THR A 170 -4.60 21.08 20.59
CA THR A 170 -5.34 21.77 21.66
C THR A 170 -5.42 23.28 21.42
N PHE A 171 -4.34 23.89 20.93
CA PHE A 171 -4.31 25.31 20.60
C PHE A 171 -5.30 25.66 19.47
N VAL A 172 -5.29 24.90 18.37
CA VAL A 172 -6.22 25.10 17.24
C VAL A 172 -7.68 24.86 17.64
N ASP A 173 -7.95 23.82 18.43
CA ASP A 173 -9.30 23.55 18.97
C ASP A 173 -9.83 24.71 19.79
N ASN A 174 -9.00 25.22 20.71
CA ASN A 174 -9.37 26.33 21.58
C ASN A 174 -9.65 27.62 20.79
N ILE A 175 -8.92 27.89 19.71
CA ILE A 175 -9.19 29.04 18.83
C ILE A 175 -10.55 28.87 18.16
N ALA A 176 -10.80 27.71 17.54
CA ALA A 176 -12.08 27.45 16.88
C ALA A 176 -13.25 27.56 17.87
N GLN A 177 -13.09 26.99 19.07
CA GLN A 177 -14.08 27.06 20.14
C GLN A 177 -14.36 28.51 20.55
N LYS A 178 -13.32 29.30 20.84
CA LYS A 178 -13.48 30.71 21.24
C LYS A 178 -14.18 31.54 20.15
N ILE A 179 -13.80 31.35 18.88
CA ILE A 179 -14.48 32.03 17.76
C ILE A 179 -15.95 31.63 17.71
N SER A 180 -16.26 30.34 17.80
CA SER A 180 -17.64 29.84 17.80
C SER A 180 -18.45 30.39 18.97
N GLU A 181 -17.87 30.45 20.17
CA GLU A 181 -18.53 30.96 21.38
C GLU A 181 -18.78 32.47 21.29
N SER A 182 -17.81 33.26 20.82
CA SER A 182 -17.97 34.71 20.59
C SER A 182 -19.09 34.98 19.58
N LEU A 183 -19.10 34.27 18.45
CA LEU A 183 -20.14 34.41 17.42
C LEU A 183 -21.53 34.02 17.94
N THR A 184 -21.63 32.94 18.73
CA THR A 184 -22.90 32.53 19.35
C THR A 184 -23.42 33.58 20.35
N LYS A 185 -22.53 34.30 21.04
CA LYS A 185 -22.88 35.42 21.94
C LYS A 185 -23.17 36.73 21.20
N GLY A 186 -23.01 36.77 19.88
CA GLY A 186 -23.17 37.99 19.06
C GLY A 186 -21.95 38.93 19.09
N ASP A 187 -20.84 38.53 19.71
CA ASP A 187 -19.60 39.30 19.78
C ASP A 187 -18.76 39.06 18.51
N THR A 188 -19.18 39.71 17.42
CA THR A 188 -18.54 39.57 16.11
C THR A 188 -17.16 40.20 16.06
N GLU A 189 -16.91 41.25 16.85
CA GLU A 189 -15.62 41.94 16.91
C GLU A 189 -14.56 41.04 17.55
N ALA A 190 -14.85 40.41 18.70
CA ALA A 190 -13.90 39.50 19.34
C ALA A 190 -13.59 38.28 18.47
N ALA A 191 -14.60 37.74 17.78
CA ALA A 191 -14.40 36.66 16.81
C ALA A 191 -13.50 37.12 15.65
N GLN A 192 -13.73 38.32 15.09
CA GLN A 192 -12.92 38.86 14.00
C GLN A 192 -11.46 39.08 14.42
N VAL A 193 -11.21 39.61 15.63
CA VAL A 193 -9.85 39.75 16.18
C VAL A 193 -9.12 38.41 16.26
N LEU A 194 -9.80 37.35 16.72
CA LEU A 194 -9.22 36.01 16.75
C LEU A 194 -8.99 35.45 15.34
N MET A 195 -9.88 35.72 14.39
CA MET A 195 -9.71 35.31 13.00
C MET A 195 -8.51 36.01 12.36
N ASP A 196 -8.39 37.32 12.49
CA ASP A 196 -7.31 38.12 11.89
C ASP A 196 -5.95 37.74 12.48
N LYS A 197 -5.87 37.61 13.81
CA LYS A 197 -4.64 37.17 14.50
C LYS A 197 -4.13 35.82 13.98
N ASN A 198 -5.05 34.93 13.60
CA ASN A 198 -4.74 33.59 13.11
C ASN A 198 -4.88 33.46 11.58
N GLN A 199 -5.04 34.58 10.86
CA GLN A 199 -5.14 34.65 9.39
C GLN A 199 -6.27 33.77 8.81
N LEU A 200 -7.36 33.62 9.55
CA LEU A 200 -8.50 32.77 9.18
C LEU A 200 -9.44 33.51 8.24
N LYS A 201 -10.06 32.77 7.32
CA LYS A 201 -11.03 33.31 6.35
C LYS A 201 -12.25 32.42 6.24
N TRP A 202 -13.42 33.04 6.07
CA TRP A 202 -14.64 32.32 5.77
C TRP A 202 -14.62 31.78 4.34
N ASN A 203 -14.92 30.49 4.20
CA ASN A 203 -15.19 29.89 2.90
C ASN A 203 -16.71 29.71 2.71
N LYS A 204 -17.29 30.43 1.75
CA LYS A 204 -18.74 30.42 1.48
C LYS A 204 -19.11 29.29 0.53
N VAL A 205 -19.58 28.19 1.09
CA VAL A 205 -19.97 26.97 0.32
C VAL A 205 -21.36 27.08 -0.32
N GLY A 206 -22.25 27.90 0.24
CA GLY A 206 -23.63 28.07 -0.24
C GLY A 206 -24.54 26.89 0.13
N TRP A 207 -25.60 26.66 -0.65
CA TRP A 207 -26.52 25.54 -0.41
C TRP A 207 -25.89 24.20 -0.77
N ILE A 208 -25.91 23.28 0.21
CA ILE A 208 -25.43 21.90 0.09
C ILE A 208 -26.54 20.91 0.48
N LYS A 209 -26.45 19.70 -0.08
CA LYS A 209 -27.20 18.50 0.32
C LYS A 209 -26.26 17.53 1.04
N ARG A 210 -26.80 16.45 1.61
CA ARG A 210 -25.99 15.40 2.30
C ARG A 210 -25.00 14.69 1.36
N ASP A 211 -25.29 14.66 0.06
CA ASP A 211 -24.47 14.09 -1.01
C ASP A 211 -23.62 15.15 -1.75
N SER A 212 -23.50 16.36 -1.21
CA SER A 212 -22.79 17.44 -1.89
C SER A 212 -21.27 17.24 -1.90
N SER A 213 -20.65 17.51 -3.05
CA SER A 213 -19.20 17.55 -3.24
C SER A 213 -18.60 18.97 -3.14
N LYS A 214 -19.39 19.98 -2.75
CA LYS A 214 -18.92 21.38 -2.66
C LYS A 214 -18.00 21.66 -1.46
N ALA A 215 -17.98 20.74 -0.51
CA ALA A 215 -17.09 20.76 0.65
C ALA A 215 -16.64 19.33 0.94
N ASP A 216 -15.58 19.18 1.74
CA ASP A 216 -15.12 17.88 2.20
C ASP A 216 -16.26 17.11 2.90
N VAL A 217 -16.31 15.79 2.67
CA VAL A 217 -17.38 14.92 3.18
C VAL A 217 -17.46 14.95 4.71
N ILE A 218 -16.33 15.11 5.41
CA ILE A 218 -16.29 15.23 6.87
C ILE A 218 -16.98 16.52 7.31
N ILE A 219 -16.76 17.62 6.59
CA ILE A 219 -17.44 18.90 6.85
C ILE A 219 -18.94 18.77 6.58
N VAL A 220 -19.34 18.18 5.45
CA VAL A 220 -20.76 17.96 5.12
C VAL A 220 -21.45 17.17 6.22
N ASN A 221 -20.87 16.04 6.63
CA ASN A 221 -21.41 15.20 7.71
C ASN A 221 -21.56 15.97 9.02
N LYS A 222 -20.56 16.77 9.40
CA LYS A 222 -20.61 17.60 10.61
C LYS A 222 -21.68 18.67 10.54
N VAL A 223 -21.80 19.41 9.44
CA VAL A 223 -22.85 20.43 9.24
C VAL A 223 -24.24 19.83 9.44
N PHE A 224 -24.48 18.65 8.87
CA PHE A 224 -25.77 17.96 8.96
C PHE A 224 -26.06 17.28 10.30
N ALA A 225 -25.07 17.24 11.20
CA ALA A 225 -25.22 16.79 12.59
C ALA A 225 -25.44 17.95 13.57
N LEU A 226 -25.31 19.21 13.13
CA LEU A 226 -25.56 20.38 13.97
C LEU A 226 -27.04 20.58 14.26
N THR A 227 -27.31 21.22 15.39
CA THR A 227 -28.64 21.76 15.69
C THR A 227 -29.08 22.69 14.57
N LYS A 228 -30.35 22.57 14.15
CA LYS A 228 -30.92 23.41 13.10
C LYS A 228 -30.93 24.87 13.58
N PRO A 229 -30.54 25.84 12.72
CA PRO A 229 -30.67 27.25 13.04
C PRO A 229 -32.15 27.61 13.14
N GLY A 230 -32.51 28.35 14.18
CA GLY A 230 -33.79 29.05 14.28
C GLY A 230 -33.75 30.33 13.46
N ASP A 231 -34.02 31.46 14.11
CA ASP A 231 -33.96 32.78 13.47
C ASP A 231 -32.52 33.30 13.30
N SER A 232 -31.55 32.72 14.00
CA SER A 232 -30.14 33.09 13.98
C SER A 232 -29.23 31.97 13.46
N THR A 233 -28.04 32.36 12.99
CA THR A 233 -27.02 31.42 12.51
C THR A 233 -26.52 30.56 13.67
N THR A 234 -26.43 29.25 13.46
CA THR A 234 -25.79 28.33 14.41
C THR A 234 -24.30 28.26 14.11
N TYR A 235 -23.47 28.64 15.08
CA TYR A 235 -22.02 28.52 14.99
C TYR A 235 -21.55 27.29 15.75
N SER A 236 -20.60 26.55 15.18
CA SER A 236 -20.02 25.39 15.86
C SER A 236 -18.55 25.19 15.50
N ALA A 237 -17.71 25.04 16.52
CA ALA A 237 -16.34 24.56 16.37
C ALA A 237 -16.33 23.03 16.22
N GLN A 238 -15.57 22.53 15.25
CA GLN A 238 -15.50 21.11 14.93
C GLN A 238 -14.08 20.68 14.61
N SER A 239 -13.61 19.62 15.26
CA SER A 239 -12.35 18.95 14.93
C SER A 239 -12.52 18.13 13.64
N LEU A 240 -11.67 18.35 12.63
CA LEU A 240 -11.68 17.58 11.37
C LEU A 240 -10.78 16.36 11.44
N ASN A 241 -9.57 16.53 11.97
CA ASN A 241 -8.58 15.46 12.10
C ASN A 241 -7.62 15.77 13.29
N LYS A 242 -6.47 15.09 13.39
CA LYS A 242 -5.49 15.29 14.47
C LYS A 242 -4.80 16.67 14.46
N ARG A 243 -4.97 17.48 13.42
CA ARG A 243 -4.30 18.77 13.22
C ARG A 243 -5.28 19.91 12.98
N ASP A 244 -6.34 19.65 12.22
CA ASP A 244 -7.21 20.70 11.71
C ASP A 244 -8.53 20.76 12.46
N SER A 245 -9.01 21.99 12.66
CA SER A 245 -10.34 22.30 13.17
C SER A 245 -10.97 23.41 12.37
N ILE A 246 -12.30 23.46 12.35
CA ILE A 246 -13.07 24.42 11.58
C ILE A 246 -14.15 25.05 12.45
N VAL A 247 -14.49 26.30 12.16
CA VAL A 247 -15.73 26.92 12.64
C VAL A 247 -16.74 26.88 11.51
N ILE A 248 -17.90 26.30 11.79
CA ILE A 248 -19.02 26.18 10.86
C ILE A 248 -20.05 27.25 11.21
N ALA A 249 -20.51 27.98 10.21
CA ALA A 249 -21.66 28.89 10.31
C ALA A 249 -22.84 28.32 9.51
N LEU A 250 -23.79 27.68 10.19
CA LEU A 250 -25.00 27.14 9.59
C LEU A 250 -26.11 28.20 9.64
N SER A 251 -26.29 28.92 8.53
CA SER A 251 -27.23 30.04 8.51
C SER A 251 -28.69 29.62 8.38
N LYS A 252 -29.01 28.64 7.53
CA LYS A 252 -30.39 28.20 7.28
C LYS A 252 -30.44 26.73 6.85
N VAL A 253 -31.55 26.07 7.17
CA VAL A 253 -31.89 24.73 6.67
C VAL A 253 -33.16 24.82 5.82
N LYS A 254 -33.15 24.15 4.65
CA LYS A 254 -34.33 23.99 3.80
C LYS A 254 -34.74 22.52 3.81
N THR A 255 -35.99 22.25 4.16
CA THR A 255 -36.60 20.94 4.01
C THR A 255 -37.42 20.92 2.73
N SER A 256 -37.44 19.78 2.05
CA SER A 256 -38.42 19.55 0.98
C SER A 256 -39.70 19.01 1.61
N ASN A 257 -40.85 19.61 1.26
CA ASN A 257 -42.16 19.07 1.63
C ASN A 257 -42.64 17.97 0.66
N LYS A 258 -41.78 17.53 -0.27
CA LYS A 258 -42.08 16.37 -1.11
C LYS A 258 -42.04 15.13 -0.23
N ALA A 259 -43.09 14.31 -0.32
CA ALA A 259 -43.09 12.99 0.29
C ALA A 259 -41.80 12.24 -0.11
N PRO A 260 -41.18 11.48 0.81
CA PRO A 260 -40.06 10.62 0.45
C PRO A 260 -40.48 9.75 -0.73
N SER A 261 -39.56 9.47 -1.67
CA SER A 261 -39.89 8.55 -2.75
C SER A 261 -40.30 7.20 -2.15
N ASN A 262 -41.24 6.50 -2.80
CA ASN A 262 -41.63 5.15 -2.36
C ASN A 262 -40.41 4.21 -2.26
N ALA A 263 -39.36 4.45 -3.05
CA ALA A 263 -38.09 3.74 -2.97
C ALA A 263 -37.32 4.03 -1.67
N LEU A 264 -37.19 5.30 -1.27
CA LEU A 264 -36.55 5.67 0.00
C LEU A 264 -37.36 5.17 1.19
N ALA A 265 -38.69 5.28 1.14
CA ALA A 265 -39.58 4.76 2.18
C ALA A 265 -39.42 3.24 2.35
N ARG A 266 -39.36 2.48 1.25
CA ARG A 266 -39.07 1.03 1.28
C ARG A 266 -37.68 0.73 1.83
N SER A 267 -36.68 1.51 1.44
CA SER A 267 -35.30 1.32 1.94
C SER A 267 -35.19 1.55 3.45
N LEU A 268 -35.88 2.57 3.97
CA LEU A 268 -35.94 2.84 5.41
C LEU A 268 -36.71 1.76 6.16
N LEU A 269 -37.85 1.31 5.62
CA LEU A 269 -38.62 0.19 6.19
C LEU A 269 -37.80 -1.10 6.24
N ASN A 270 -37.04 -1.41 5.19
CA ASN A 270 -36.17 -2.58 5.16
C ASN A 270 -35.05 -2.48 6.20
N PHE A 271 -34.43 -1.30 6.33
CA PHE A 271 -33.40 -1.06 7.34
C PHE A 271 -33.94 -1.22 8.76
N GLU A 272 -35.09 -0.61 9.06
CA GLU A 272 -35.75 -0.72 10.37
C GLU A 272 -36.19 -2.16 10.67
N SER A 273 -36.69 -2.89 9.66
CA SER A 273 -37.07 -4.29 9.80
C SER A 273 -35.86 -5.18 10.10
N ASP A 274 -34.72 -4.93 9.44
CA ASP A 274 -33.48 -5.68 9.65
C ASP A 274 -32.89 -5.41 11.05
N GLU A 275 -32.86 -4.15 11.50
CA GLU A 275 -32.40 -3.80 12.84
C GLU A 275 -33.33 -4.37 13.93
N THR A 276 -34.65 -4.32 13.71
CA THR A 276 -35.63 -4.93 14.62
C THR A 276 -35.43 -6.45 14.69
N PHE A 277 -35.26 -7.11 13.54
CA PHE A 277 -35.01 -8.55 13.48
C PHE A 277 -33.71 -8.94 14.21
N LYS A 278 -32.60 -8.20 13.99
CA LYS A 278 -31.35 -8.39 14.73
C LYS A 278 -31.52 -8.18 16.24
N GLY A 279 -32.28 -7.16 16.64
CA GLY A 279 -32.59 -6.89 18.05
C GLY A 279 -33.38 -8.04 18.70
N ILE A 280 -34.39 -8.57 18.01
CA ILE A 280 -35.14 -9.75 18.44
C ILE A 280 -34.22 -10.95 18.56
N LEU A 281 -33.38 -11.22 17.55
CA LEU A 281 -32.48 -12.37 17.53
C LEU A 281 -31.41 -12.29 18.63
N THR A 282 -30.92 -11.09 18.92
CA THR A 282 -30.02 -10.81 20.05
C THR A 282 -30.72 -11.06 21.38
N THR A 283 -31.96 -10.57 21.53
CA THR A 283 -32.76 -10.77 22.75
C THR A 283 -33.09 -12.25 22.96
N LEU A 284 -33.48 -12.97 21.91
CA LEU A 284 -33.74 -14.41 21.96
C LEU A 284 -32.48 -15.20 22.31
N ARG A 285 -31.32 -14.86 21.72
CA ARG A 285 -30.04 -15.49 22.08
C ARG A 285 -29.67 -15.25 23.55
N ASN A 286 -29.83 -14.03 24.04
CA ASN A 286 -29.49 -13.69 25.42
C ASN A 286 -30.41 -14.36 26.44
N ASN A 287 -31.66 -14.67 26.06
CA ASN A 287 -32.65 -15.30 26.94
C ASN A 287 -32.83 -16.80 26.68
N ALA A 288 -32.12 -17.38 25.70
CA ALA A 288 -32.17 -18.80 25.43
C ALA A 288 -31.14 -19.53 26.31
N ASP A 289 -31.55 -20.68 26.85
CA ASP A 289 -30.64 -21.58 27.56
C ASP A 289 -29.85 -22.38 26.50
N LEU A 290 -28.64 -21.93 26.19
CA LEU A 290 -27.80 -22.47 25.12
C LEU A 290 -26.68 -23.33 25.72
N GLU A 291 -26.83 -24.66 25.68
CA GLU A 291 -25.74 -25.60 25.93
C GLU A 291 -24.94 -25.85 24.63
N ILE A 292 -23.67 -25.42 24.59
CA ILE A 292 -22.76 -25.67 23.48
C ILE A 292 -21.83 -26.84 23.86
N PHE A 293 -22.08 -28.02 23.28
CA PHE A 293 -21.22 -29.19 23.44
C PHE A 293 -20.05 -29.12 22.44
N ILE A 294 -18.83 -28.93 22.94
CA ILE A 294 -17.62 -28.77 22.12
C ILE A 294 -17.04 -30.13 21.67
N GLU A 295 -17.53 -31.25 22.21
CA GLU A 295 -17.04 -32.59 21.86
C GLU A 295 -17.71 -33.15 20.60
N ARG A 296 -17.32 -32.63 19.41
CA ARG A 296 -17.34 -33.31 18.08
C ARG A 296 -16.91 -32.36 16.95
N LEU A 297 -15.79 -31.66 17.13
CA LEU A 297 -15.04 -31.05 16.04
C LEU A 297 -13.67 -31.71 15.93
#